data_AF-A0A3A8G3Z2-F1
#
_entry.id   AF-A0A3A8G3Z2-F1
#
_cell.length_a   1.000
_cell.length_b   1.000
_cell.length_c   1.000
_cell.angle_alpha   90.00
_cell.angle_beta   90.00
_cell.angle_gamma   90.00
#
_symmetry.space_group_name_H-M   'P 1'
#
loop_
_entity.id
_entity.type
_entity.pdbx_description
1 polymer ?
#
loop_
_entity_poly.entity_id
_entity_poly.type
_entity_poly.pdbx_seq_one_letter_code
_entity_poly.pdbx_strand_id
1 'polypeptide(L)'
;AQVKATTLAAYEHQHVPFEKLVEVLQPSRDLSRSPLFQVMLVLQNAPAEALRVPGMAFQPIPLEGNSSRFDLALTLFEVPQGLTGFLEYSSDLFDAATVQRLMGHFGVLLSSLASQPDARVSTLEVMTAEERKQLLVEWNETDVSFPRDTCIHHVFAEHARHTPDAVAVRMGERSVTYSALNAWAHGLAVQLHAAGVTRGSRVAVLAERSPELVVGLLATLKVGAAYVPISPGVPPERLAFMLEDCGASVLLTQQHLRDSLPSLSSRVLSLETDSTMESAPLPVTPAGPEDLAYVIYTSGSTGRPKGVAVHHRALMNLVSWHQRTYSLS
;
A
#
# COMPACT_ATOMS: atom_id res chain seq x y z
N ALA A 1 -27.22 23.71 -12.93
CA ALA A 1 -28.32 23.59 -13.93
C ALA A 1 -28.90 22.18 -13.97
N GLN A 2 -28.08 21.13 -14.08
CA GLN A 2 -28.53 19.73 -14.17
C GLN A 2 -29.47 19.30 -13.03
N VAL A 3 -29.03 19.42 -11.76
CA VAL A 3 -29.83 19.01 -10.59
C VAL A 3 -31.21 19.69 -10.58
N LYS A 4 -31.26 21.01 -10.77
CA LYS A 4 -32.52 21.76 -10.85
C LYS A 4 -33.46 21.21 -11.93
N ALA A 5 -32.95 20.95 -13.13
CA ALA A 5 -33.76 20.44 -14.23
C ALA A 5 -34.30 19.03 -13.92
N THR A 6 -33.46 18.13 -13.41
CA THR A 6 -33.86 16.78 -13.02
C THR A 6 -34.89 16.78 -11.90
N THR A 7 -34.71 17.60 -10.86
CA THR A 7 -35.64 17.68 -9.73
C THR A 7 -36.99 18.27 -10.14
N LEU A 8 -37.02 19.32 -10.97
CA LEU A 8 -38.28 19.90 -11.45
C LEU A 8 -39.06 18.91 -12.33
N ALA A 9 -38.38 18.20 -13.24
CA ALA A 9 -39.02 17.16 -14.04
C ALA A 9 -39.60 16.04 -13.17
N ALA A 10 -38.94 15.67 -12.07
CA ALA A 10 -39.51 14.71 -11.12
C ALA A 10 -40.75 15.25 -10.39
N TYR A 11 -40.76 16.54 -10.02
CA TYR A 11 -41.91 17.16 -9.35
C TYR A 11 -43.16 17.27 -10.24
N GLU A 12 -43.01 17.40 -11.55
CA GLU A 12 -44.14 17.35 -12.51
C GLU A 12 -44.90 16.02 -12.43
N HIS A 13 -44.23 14.94 -12.00
CA HIS A 13 -44.80 13.59 -11.87
C HIS A 13 -44.92 13.10 -10.41
N GLN A 14 -44.87 14.00 -9.42
CA GLN A 14 -44.89 13.64 -7.98
C GLN A 14 -46.16 12.92 -7.51
N HIS A 15 -47.23 12.94 -8.31
CA HIS A 15 -48.51 12.30 -8.01
C HIS A 15 -48.49 10.78 -8.25
N VAL A 16 -47.45 10.25 -8.90
CA VAL A 16 -47.30 8.81 -9.11
C VAL A 16 -46.97 8.13 -7.77
N PRO A 17 -47.77 7.15 -7.31
CA PRO A 17 -47.48 6.44 -6.06
C PRO A 17 -46.14 5.69 -6.13
N PHE A 18 -45.37 5.77 -5.04
CA PHE A 18 -44.07 5.11 -4.95
C PHE A 18 -44.17 3.59 -5.16
N GLU A 19 -45.20 2.96 -4.61
CA GLU A 19 -45.47 1.54 -4.74
C GLU A 19 -45.66 1.14 -6.21
N LYS A 20 -46.28 2.02 -7.02
CA LYS A 20 -46.48 1.76 -8.45
C LYS A 20 -45.17 1.82 -9.23
N LEU A 21 -44.25 2.71 -8.84
CA LEU A 21 -42.90 2.77 -9.41
C LEU A 21 -42.12 1.49 -9.10
N VAL A 22 -42.17 1.01 -7.86
CA VAL A 22 -41.52 -0.25 -7.46
C VAL A 22 -42.09 -1.44 -8.23
N GLU A 23 -43.42 -1.51 -8.41
CA GLU A 23 -44.09 -2.56 -9.18
C GLU A 23 -43.62 -2.60 -10.64
N VAL A 24 -43.47 -1.44 -11.28
CA VAL A 24 -43.08 -1.32 -12.69
C VAL A 24 -41.58 -1.54 -12.89
N LEU A 25 -40.75 -1.00 -12.02
CA LEU A 25 -39.28 -1.10 -12.12
C LEU A 25 -38.74 -2.47 -11.70
N GLN A 26 -39.51 -3.23 -10.91
CA GLN A 26 -39.17 -4.57 -10.41
C GLN A 26 -37.70 -4.69 -9.94
N PRO A 27 -37.24 -3.83 -9.00
CA PRO A 27 -35.88 -3.90 -8.50
C PRO A 27 -35.63 -5.23 -7.78
N SER A 28 -34.37 -5.65 -7.69
CA SER A 28 -33.98 -6.82 -6.90
C SER A 28 -34.45 -6.67 -5.45
N ARG A 29 -35.23 -7.64 -4.97
CA ARG A 29 -35.88 -7.55 -3.67
C ARG A 29 -34.90 -7.93 -2.55
N ASP A 30 -34.57 -6.97 -1.71
CA ASP A 30 -33.83 -7.14 -0.47
C ASP A 30 -34.71 -6.63 0.68
N LEU A 31 -35.00 -7.49 1.66
CA LEU A 31 -35.86 -7.13 2.79
C LEU A 31 -35.14 -6.27 3.84
N SER A 32 -33.82 -6.13 3.73
CA SER A 32 -33.01 -5.31 4.63
C SER A 32 -32.90 -3.85 4.19
N ARG A 33 -33.41 -3.48 3.01
CA ARG A 33 -33.24 -2.14 2.42
C ARG A 33 -34.51 -1.63 1.75
N SER A 34 -34.60 -0.30 1.64
CA SER A 34 -35.60 0.34 0.78
C SER A 34 -35.34 -0.03 -0.70
N PRO A 35 -36.40 -0.22 -1.51
CA PRO A 35 -36.31 -0.87 -2.82
C PRO A 35 -35.63 -0.03 -3.91
N LEU A 36 -35.57 1.30 -3.78
CA LEU A 36 -35.03 2.19 -4.82
C LEU A 36 -33.92 3.13 -4.35
N PHE A 37 -33.88 3.48 -3.06
CA PHE A 37 -32.89 4.39 -2.49
C PHE A 37 -32.68 4.12 -1.01
N GLN A 38 -31.49 4.41 -0.50
CA GLN A 38 -31.11 4.16 0.90
C GLN A 38 -30.96 5.44 1.72
N VAL A 39 -30.81 6.59 1.05
CA VAL A 39 -30.64 7.90 1.70
C VAL A 39 -31.82 8.80 1.33
N MET A 40 -32.49 9.34 2.34
CA MET A 40 -33.58 10.29 2.17
C MET A 40 -33.11 11.70 2.54
N LEU A 41 -33.47 12.69 1.73
CA LEU A 41 -33.34 14.11 2.05
C LEU A 41 -34.72 14.74 2.04
N VAL A 42 -35.11 15.34 3.16
CA VAL A 42 -36.35 16.09 3.32
C VAL A 42 -35.99 17.54 3.62
N LEU A 43 -36.50 18.47 2.83
CA LEU A 43 -36.42 19.90 3.11
C LEU A 43 -37.83 20.42 3.37
N GLN A 44 -38.10 20.84 4.59
CA GLN A 44 -39.34 21.50 4.99
C GLN A 44 -39.13 23.01 4.95
N ASN A 45 -39.68 23.63 3.90
CA ASN A 45 -39.66 25.07 3.66
C ASN A 45 -41.01 25.75 3.94
N ALA A 46 -42.01 25.01 4.41
CA ALA A 46 -43.30 25.56 4.82
C ALA A 46 -43.23 26.05 6.28
N PRO A 47 -43.68 27.26 6.59
CA PRO A 47 -43.68 27.76 7.96
C PRO A 47 -44.61 26.91 8.83
N ALA A 48 -44.07 26.34 9.90
CA ALA A 48 -44.88 25.75 10.95
C ALA A 48 -45.55 26.88 11.74
N GLU A 49 -46.78 27.25 11.37
CA GLU A 49 -47.56 28.19 12.17
C GLU A 49 -47.84 27.56 13.54
N ALA A 50 -47.43 28.25 14.61
CA ALA A 50 -47.79 27.84 15.95
C ALA A 50 -49.32 27.84 16.09
N LEU A 51 -49.89 26.75 16.58
CA LEU A 51 -51.31 26.66 16.87
C LEU A 51 -51.67 27.74 17.91
N ARG A 52 -52.38 28.79 17.47
CA ARG A 52 -52.79 29.90 18.34
C ARG A 52 -54.27 29.75 18.68
N VAL A 53 -54.54 29.31 19.90
CA VAL A 53 -55.89 29.34 20.48
C VAL A 53 -55.89 30.40 21.59
N PRO A 54 -56.80 31.40 21.55
CA PRO A 54 -56.86 32.42 22.60
C PRO A 54 -56.96 31.81 24.00
N GLY A 55 -56.07 32.24 24.91
CA GLY A 55 -56.03 31.75 26.28
C GLY A 55 -55.30 30.42 26.50
N MET A 56 -54.71 29.80 25.47
CA MET A 56 -53.93 28.57 25.59
C MET A 56 -52.55 28.70 24.94
N ALA A 57 -51.55 28.06 25.55
CA ALA A 57 -50.22 27.91 24.99
C ALA A 57 -50.00 26.43 24.63
N PHE A 58 -49.49 26.17 23.42
CA PHE A 58 -49.15 24.83 22.96
C PHE A 58 -47.64 24.73 22.82
N GLN A 59 -47.06 23.65 23.34
CA GLN A 59 -45.66 23.32 23.17
C GLN A 59 -45.56 21.97 22.44
N PRO A 60 -44.90 21.91 21.28
CA PRO A 60 -44.63 20.64 20.62
C PRO A 60 -43.79 19.76 21.53
N ILE A 61 -44.21 18.50 21.71
CA ILE A 61 -43.40 17.47 22.35
C ILE A 61 -42.71 16.70 21.22
N PRO A 62 -41.37 16.74 21.12
CA PRO A 62 -40.67 15.91 20.15
C PRO A 62 -40.89 14.44 20.47
N LEU A 63 -41.35 13.67 19.49
CA LEU A 63 -41.39 12.21 19.58
C LEU A 63 -39.98 11.70 19.29
N GLU A 64 -39.38 10.99 20.23
CA GLU A 64 -38.14 10.25 19.99
C GLU A 64 -38.46 9.07 19.07
N GLY A 65 -38.17 9.23 17.77
CA GLY A 65 -38.32 8.18 16.77
C GLY A 65 -37.24 7.12 16.95
N ASN A 66 -37.55 6.02 17.64
CA ASN A 66 -36.62 4.91 17.86
C ASN A 66 -36.52 3.93 16.67
N SER A 67 -36.98 4.31 15.48
CA SER A 67 -36.99 3.44 14.31
C SER A 67 -36.55 4.19 13.05
N SER A 68 -35.47 3.74 12.41
CA SER A 68 -35.10 4.22 11.08
C SER A 68 -35.80 3.40 9.99
N ARG A 69 -36.31 4.06 8.96
CA ARG A 69 -36.92 3.41 7.78
C ARG A 69 -35.96 3.31 6.59
N PHE A 70 -34.83 4.01 6.69
CA PHE A 70 -33.80 4.11 5.65
C PHE A 70 -32.42 3.93 6.30
N ASP A 71 -31.38 3.78 5.49
CA ASP A 71 -30.00 3.71 6.03
C ASP A 71 -29.66 5.07 6.68
N LEU A 72 -30.02 6.18 6.00
CA LEU A 72 -29.90 7.56 6.47
C LEU A 72 -31.11 8.39 6.01
N ALA A 73 -31.65 9.25 6.89
CA ALA A 73 -32.68 10.22 6.53
C ALA A 73 -32.39 11.59 7.14
N LEU A 74 -31.96 12.54 6.29
CA LEU A 74 -31.68 13.91 6.68
C LEU A 74 -32.94 14.76 6.50
N THR A 75 -33.46 15.30 7.59
CA THR A 75 -34.57 16.26 7.57
C THR A 75 -34.05 17.64 7.94
N LEU A 76 -34.24 18.61 7.05
CA LEU A 76 -33.88 20.01 7.22
C LEU A 76 -35.13 20.87 7.23
N PHE A 77 -35.11 21.91 8.06
CA PHE A 77 -36.15 22.93 8.21
C PHE A 77 -35.52 24.30 7.98
N GLU A 78 -36.21 25.14 7.21
CA GLU A 78 -35.83 26.54 7.05
C GLU A 78 -36.36 27.37 8.23
N VAL A 79 -35.46 28.05 8.93
CA VAL A 79 -35.75 28.97 10.03
C VAL A 79 -35.09 30.32 9.74
N PRO A 80 -35.49 31.42 10.40
CA PRO A 80 -34.93 32.75 10.11
C PRO A 80 -33.40 32.85 10.21
N GLN A 81 -32.77 31.99 11.01
CA GLN A 81 -31.32 31.94 11.20
C GLN A 81 -30.58 31.03 10.20
N GLY A 82 -31.29 30.30 9.34
CA GLY A 82 -30.71 29.37 8.36
C GLY A 82 -31.43 28.02 8.31
N LEU A 83 -30.67 26.94 8.13
CA LEU A 83 -31.20 25.57 8.14
C LEU A 83 -30.93 24.90 9.48
N THR A 84 -31.94 24.27 10.06
CA THR A 84 -31.80 23.37 11.21
C THR A 84 -32.35 21.99 10.84
N GLY A 85 -31.99 20.94 11.57
CA GLY A 85 -32.45 19.61 11.21
C GLY A 85 -31.90 18.50 12.07
N PHE A 86 -32.24 17.29 11.68
CA PHE A 86 -31.76 16.07 12.31
C PHE A 86 -31.52 15.00 11.25
N LEU A 87 -30.60 14.08 11.56
CA LEU A 87 -30.28 12.92 10.75
C LEU A 87 -30.70 11.67 11.52
N GLU A 88 -31.68 10.95 11.00
CA GLU A 88 -32.02 9.60 11.46
C GLU A 88 -31.14 8.58 10.73
N TYR A 89 -30.72 7.53 11.42
CA TYR A 89 -29.84 6.51 10.85
C TYR A 89 -30.14 5.12 11.41
N SER A 90 -29.83 4.10 10.62
CA SER A 90 -29.89 2.71 11.09
C SER A 90 -28.72 2.39 12.02
N SER A 91 -29.01 2.05 13.28
CA SER A 91 -28.00 1.64 14.27
C SER A 91 -27.32 0.32 13.94
N ASP A 92 -27.93 -0.51 13.08
CA ASP A 92 -27.32 -1.74 12.58
C ASP A 92 -26.19 -1.46 11.57
N LEU A 93 -26.17 -0.25 10.99
CA LEU A 93 -25.20 0.17 9.96
C LEU A 93 -24.22 1.24 10.45
N PHE A 94 -24.66 2.12 11.35
CA PHE A 94 -23.87 3.27 11.79
C PHE A 94 -23.90 3.42 13.31
N ASP A 95 -22.73 3.72 13.88
CA ASP A 95 -22.65 4.25 15.23
C ASP A 95 -22.80 5.79 15.23
N ALA A 96 -23.10 6.34 16.40
CA ALA A 96 -23.27 7.79 16.57
C ALA A 96 -22.01 8.58 16.15
N ALA A 97 -20.81 8.04 16.42
CA ALA A 97 -19.56 8.71 16.07
C ALA A 97 -19.38 8.84 14.56
N THR A 98 -19.78 7.82 13.79
CA THR A 98 -19.74 7.81 12.33
C THR A 98 -20.71 8.83 11.75
N VAL A 99 -21.94 8.87 12.27
CA VAL A 99 -22.95 9.85 11.82
C VAL A 99 -22.52 11.28 12.17
N GLN A 100 -21.94 11.51 13.35
CA GLN A 100 -21.38 12.81 13.73
C GLN A 100 -20.26 13.24 12.78
N ARG A 101 -19.34 12.34 12.40
CA ARG A 101 -18.30 12.64 11.40
C ARG A 101 -18.92 12.99 10.04
N LEU A 102 -19.89 12.22 9.56
CA LEU A 102 -20.60 12.49 8.31
C LEU A 102 -21.30 13.87 8.32
N MET A 103 -21.89 14.27 9.45
CA MET A 103 -22.49 15.60 9.59
C MET A 103 -21.46 16.73 9.68
N GLY A 104 -20.31 16.47 10.30
CA GLY A 104 -19.15 17.37 10.21
C GLY A 104 -18.71 17.57 8.76
N HIS A 105 -18.62 16.49 7.98
CA HIS A 105 -18.26 16.53 6.56
C HIS A 105 -19.28 17.31 5.73
N PHE A 106 -20.56 17.04 5.94
CA PHE A 106 -21.64 17.75 5.26
C PHE A 106 -21.59 19.25 5.54
N GLY A 107 -21.35 19.65 6.80
CA GLY A 107 -21.19 21.06 7.17
C GLY A 107 -20.01 21.75 6.48
N VAL A 108 -18.86 21.07 6.39
CA VAL A 108 -17.68 21.59 5.66
C VAL A 108 -18.01 21.76 4.18
N LEU A 109 -18.60 20.73 3.55
CA LEU A 109 -18.98 20.76 2.15
C LEU A 109 -19.95 21.92 1.85
N LEU A 110 -20.99 22.12 2.67
CA LEU A 110 -21.92 23.25 2.52
C LEU A 110 -21.20 24.60 2.63
N SER A 111 -20.26 24.73 3.57
CA SER A 111 -19.47 25.95 3.75
C SER A 111 -18.54 26.21 2.56
N SER A 112 -17.91 25.16 2.01
CA SER A 112 -17.09 25.26 0.80
C SER A 112 -17.92 25.63 -0.43
N LEU A 113 -19.10 25.04 -0.60
CA LEU A 113 -20.04 25.40 -1.67
C LEU A 113 -20.48 26.87 -1.58
N ALA A 114 -20.80 27.35 -0.38
CA ALA A 114 -21.26 28.72 -0.18
C ALA A 114 -20.15 29.76 -0.43
N SER A 115 -18.91 29.44 -0.06
CA SER A 115 -17.76 30.34 -0.24
C SER A 115 -17.17 30.29 -1.65
N GLN A 116 -17.36 29.20 -2.39
CA GLN A 116 -16.79 28.98 -3.72
C GLN A 116 -17.82 28.37 -4.70
N PRO A 117 -18.89 29.12 -5.06
CA PRO A 117 -20.02 28.57 -5.82
C PRO A 117 -19.67 28.10 -7.23
N ASP A 118 -18.61 28.66 -7.83
CA ASP A 118 -18.15 28.32 -9.19
C ASP A 118 -17.03 27.25 -9.19
N ALA A 119 -16.58 26.78 -8.02
CA ALA A 119 -15.57 25.75 -7.93
C ALA A 119 -16.10 24.41 -8.46
N ARG A 120 -15.18 23.57 -8.97
CA ARG A 120 -15.53 22.21 -9.37
C ARG A 120 -15.90 21.40 -8.13
N VAL A 121 -16.98 20.62 -8.20
CA VAL A 121 -17.42 19.78 -7.07
C VAL A 121 -16.30 18.87 -6.56
N SER A 122 -15.46 18.35 -7.47
CA SER A 122 -14.33 17.47 -7.13
C SER A 122 -13.18 18.16 -6.37
N THR A 123 -13.19 19.49 -6.24
CA THR A 123 -12.14 20.25 -5.55
C THR A 123 -12.59 20.79 -4.20
N LEU A 124 -13.85 20.57 -3.83
CA LEU A 124 -14.39 21.04 -2.57
C LEU A 124 -13.87 20.17 -1.42
N GLU A 125 -13.51 20.83 -0.32
CA GLU A 125 -13.11 20.15 0.90
C GLU A 125 -14.36 19.52 1.55
N VAL A 126 -14.18 18.30 2.05
CA VAL A 126 -15.23 17.52 2.73
C VAL A 126 -14.75 17.13 4.12
N MET A 127 -13.44 17.05 4.33
CA MET A 127 -12.88 16.67 5.61
C MET A 127 -12.91 17.84 6.58
N THR A 128 -13.17 17.53 7.85
CA THR A 128 -12.95 18.51 8.91
C THR A 128 -11.46 18.80 9.06
N ALA A 129 -11.12 19.98 9.57
CA ALA A 129 -9.72 20.34 9.80
C ALA A 129 -9.03 19.35 10.76
N GLU A 130 -9.75 18.86 11.77
CA GLU A 130 -9.24 17.90 12.75
C GLU A 130 -8.94 16.55 12.10
N GLU A 131 -9.87 16.00 11.34
CA GLU A 131 -9.66 14.73 10.64
C GLU A 131 -8.56 14.83 9.59
N ARG A 132 -8.48 15.95 8.87
CA ARG A 132 -7.39 16.22 7.92
C ARG A 132 -6.04 16.22 8.63
N LYS A 133 -5.94 16.84 9.81
CA LYS A 133 -4.74 16.84 10.64
C LYS A 133 -4.40 15.41 11.09
N GLN A 134 -5.38 14.65 11.56
CA GLN A 134 -5.18 13.26 11.96
C GLN A 134 -4.64 12.39 10.82
N LEU A 135 -5.29 12.41 9.64
CA LEU A 135 -4.91 11.56 8.51
C LEU A 135 -3.59 11.97 7.85
N LEU A 136 -3.35 13.27 7.70
CA LEU A 136 -2.21 13.78 6.92
C LEU A 136 -0.98 14.02 7.77
N VAL A 137 -1.15 14.34 9.06
CA VAL A 137 -0.05 14.64 9.98
C VAL A 137 0.10 13.49 10.97
N GLU A 138 -0.83 13.31 11.91
CA GLU A 138 -0.64 12.44 13.07
C GLU A 138 -0.36 10.98 12.69
N TRP A 139 -1.11 10.41 11.74
CA TRP A 139 -0.88 9.04 11.26
C TRP A 139 0.39 8.90 10.40
N ASN A 140 0.90 10.00 9.85
CA ASN A 140 2.11 10.02 9.03
C ASN A 140 3.35 10.52 9.80
N GLU A 141 3.23 10.77 11.11
CA GLU A 141 4.36 11.07 12.02
C GLU A 141 5.25 9.81 12.22
N THR A 142 5.86 9.39 11.12
CA THR A 142 6.67 8.17 10.98
C THR A 142 8.15 8.50 10.76
N ASP A 143 8.53 9.77 10.89
CA ASP A 143 9.92 10.21 10.77
C ASP A 143 10.73 9.69 11.95
N VAL A 144 11.60 8.72 11.67
CA VAL A 144 12.47 8.11 12.66
C VAL A 144 13.86 7.96 12.07
N SER A 145 14.88 8.39 12.83
CA SER A 145 16.27 8.23 12.42
C SER A 145 16.64 6.76 12.23
N PHE A 146 17.32 6.45 11.13
CA PHE A 146 17.91 5.15 10.87
C PHE A 146 19.27 5.32 10.17
N PRO A 147 20.14 4.28 10.13
CA PRO A 147 21.40 4.32 9.40
C PRO A 147 21.18 4.45 7.87
N ARG A 148 20.97 5.69 7.40
CA ARG A 148 20.60 6.00 6.02
C ARG A 148 21.80 6.05 5.06
N ASP A 149 23.00 6.27 5.59
CA ASP A 149 24.24 6.47 4.82
C ASP A 149 25.11 5.19 4.79
N THR A 150 24.46 4.02 4.79
CA THR A 150 25.13 2.72 4.72
C THR A 150 24.32 1.72 3.88
N CYS A 151 24.92 0.57 3.61
CA CYS A 151 24.32 -0.52 2.85
C CYS A 151 24.25 -1.78 3.73
N ILE A 152 23.27 -2.63 3.48
CA ILE A 152 23.02 -3.82 4.31
C ILE A 152 24.23 -4.76 4.40
N HIS A 153 25.02 -4.89 3.33
CA HIS A 153 26.21 -5.74 3.31
C HIS A 153 27.37 -5.15 4.14
N HIS A 154 27.42 -3.83 4.34
CA HIS A 154 28.37 -3.20 5.26
C HIS A 154 28.00 -3.50 6.72
N VAL A 155 26.71 -3.40 7.06
CA VAL A 155 26.20 -3.74 8.40
C VAL A 155 26.45 -5.23 8.70
N PHE A 156 26.20 -6.11 7.72
CA PHE A 156 26.51 -7.53 7.84
C PHE A 156 28.01 -7.78 8.09
N ALA A 157 28.89 -7.13 7.32
CA ALA A 157 30.34 -7.28 7.47
C ALA A 157 30.86 -6.74 8.81
N GLU A 158 30.26 -5.68 9.35
CA GLU A 158 30.56 -5.17 10.70
C GLU A 158 30.13 -6.17 11.78
N HIS A 159 28.93 -6.71 11.67
CA HIS A 159 28.44 -7.73 12.60
C HIS A 159 29.31 -8.99 12.55
N ALA A 160 29.71 -9.44 11.37
CA ALA A 160 30.60 -10.59 11.21
C ALA A 160 31.99 -10.40 11.82
N ARG A 161 32.46 -9.15 11.98
CA ARG A 161 33.70 -8.83 12.71
C ARG A 161 33.50 -8.86 14.23
N HIS A 162 32.33 -8.46 14.72
CA HIS A 162 32.02 -8.38 16.14
C HIS A 162 31.63 -9.72 16.76
N THR A 163 30.90 -10.56 16.02
CA THR A 163 30.40 -11.87 16.49
C THR A 163 30.75 -12.98 15.49
N PRO A 164 32.05 -13.23 15.23
CA PRO A 164 32.50 -14.08 14.14
C PRO A 164 32.02 -15.53 14.25
N ASP A 165 31.99 -16.09 15.46
CA ASP A 165 31.69 -17.51 15.71
C ASP A 165 30.19 -17.79 15.89
N ALA A 166 29.35 -16.74 15.94
CA ALA A 166 27.91 -16.91 16.02
C ALA A 166 27.37 -17.50 14.71
N VAL A 167 26.35 -18.35 14.82
CA VAL A 167 25.69 -18.96 13.64
C VAL A 167 24.87 -17.89 12.92
N ALA A 168 25.20 -17.64 11.64
CA ALA A 168 24.48 -16.70 10.79
C ALA A 168 23.33 -17.38 10.01
N VAL A 169 23.60 -18.58 9.47
CA VAL A 169 22.62 -19.34 8.68
C VAL A 169 22.64 -20.79 9.13
N ARG A 170 21.45 -21.36 9.33
CA ARG A 170 21.26 -22.79 9.61
C ARG A 170 20.20 -23.38 8.71
N MET A 171 20.51 -24.51 8.07
CA MET A 171 19.60 -25.29 7.25
C MET A 171 19.78 -26.77 7.57
N GLY A 172 18.81 -27.36 8.26
CA GLY A 172 18.96 -28.70 8.84
C GLY A 172 20.17 -28.73 9.79
N GLU A 173 21.04 -29.73 9.59
CA GLU A 173 22.27 -29.91 10.36
C GLU A 173 23.42 -28.98 9.92
N ARG A 174 23.32 -28.36 8.74
CA ARG A 174 24.37 -27.45 8.27
C ARG A 174 24.22 -26.08 8.93
N SER A 175 25.28 -25.62 9.56
CA SER A 175 25.40 -24.27 10.12
C SER A 175 26.60 -23.55 9.53
N VAL A 176 26.45 -22.25 9.29
CA VAL A 176 27.52 -21.38 8.80
C VAL A 176 27.60 -20.18 9.74
N THR A 177 28.79 -19.91 10.26
CA THR A 177 29.03 -18.75 11.15
C THR A 177 29.06 -17.45 10.36
N TYR A 178 28.94 -16.31 11.05
CA TYR A 178 29.04 -15.01 10.39
C TYR A 178 30.38 -14.80 9.69
N SER A 179 31.50 -15.20 10.33
CA SER A 179 32.84 -15.08 9.73
C SER A 179 32.96 -15.92 8.45
N ALA A 180 32.53 -17.19 8.51
CA ALA A 180 32.56 -18.10 7.36
C ALA A 180 31.65 -17.63 6.22
N LEU A 181 30.44 -17.15 6.52
CA LEU A 181 29.51 -16.65 5.51
C LEU A 181 30.05 -15.40 4.83
N ASN A 182 30.65 -14.49 5.60
CA ASN A 182 31.24 -13.26 5.07
C ASN A 182 32.46 -13.55 4.17
N ALA A 183 33.33 -14.47 4.57
CA ALA A 183 34.50 -14.88 3.79
C ALA A 183 34.08 -15.56 2.47
N TRP A 184 33.12 -16.48 2.53
CA TRP A 184 32.59 -17.14 1.34
C TRP A 184 31.94 -16.14 0.37
N ALA A 185 31.12 -15.21 0.88
CA ALA A 185 30.54 -14.14 0.06
C ALA A 185 31.61 -13.22 -0.53
N HIS A 186 32.72 -13.00 0.17
CA HIS A 186 33.86 -12.24 -0.35
C HIS A 186 34.56 -12.98 -1.50
N GLY A 187 34.84 -14.27 -1.35
CA GLY A 187 35.43 -15.08 -2.42
C GLY A 187 34.56 -15.08 -3.69
N LEU A 188 33.25 -15.25 -3.54
CA LEU A 188 32.31 -15.17 -4.67
C LEU A 188 32.23 -13.75 -5.26
N ALA A 189 32.33 -12.70 -4.45
CA ALA A 189 32.39 -11.32 -4.94
C ALA A 189 33.63 -11.08 -5.83
N VAL A 190 34.78 -11.65 -5.48
CA VAL A 190 35.99 -11.58 -6.32
C VAL A 190 35.77 -12.27 -7.67
N GLN A 191 35.09 -13.41 -7.70
CA GLN A 191 34.74 -14.08 -8.96
C GLN A 191 33.76 -13.28 -9.80
N LEU A 192 32.73 -12.67 -9.18
CA LEU A 192 31.80 -11.78 -9.86
C LEU A 192 32.54 -10.59 -10.49
N HIS A 193 33.46 -9.98 -9.76
CA HIS A 193 34.28 -8.89 -10.27
C HIS A 193 35.16 -9.35 -11.45
N ALA A 194 35.83 -10.49 -11.33
CA ALA A 194 36.61 -11.09 -12.43
C ALA A 194 35.76 -11.48 -13.65
N ALA A 195 34.46 -11.69 -13.46
CA ALA A 195 33.48 -11.90 -14.53
C ALA A 195 32.95 -10.59 -15.15
N GLY A 196 33.46 -9.42 -14.73
CA GLY A 196 33.09 -8.12 -15.26
C GLY A 196 31.91 -7.45 -14.56
N VAL A 197 31.48 -7.94 -13.39
CA VAL A 197 30.45 -7.28 -12.59
C VAL A 197 31.04 -6.06 -11.88
N THR A 198 30.38 -4.92 -12.02
CA THR A 198 30.79 -3.65 -11.42
C THR A 198 29.62 -3.01 -10.66
N ARG A 199 29.89 -1.92 -9.96
CA ARG A 199 28.84 -1.11 -9.33
C ARG A 199 27.76 -0.73 -10.37
N GLY A 200 26.49 -0.92 -10.03
CA GLY A 200 25.34 -0.66 -10.91
C GLY A 200 24.99 -1.80 -11.89
N SER A 201 25.79 -2.88 -11.95
CA SER A 201 25.41 -4.11 -12.65
C SER A 201 24.21 -4.78 -11.98
N ARG A 202 23.55 -5.67 -12.71
CA ARG A 202 22.55 -6.60 -12.17
C ARG A 202 23.08 -8.02 -12.29
N VAL A 203 22.99 -8.78 -11.20
CA VAL A 203 23.37 -10.20 -11.17
C VAL A 203 22.12 -11.00 -10.94
N ALA A 204 21.78 -11.87 -11.89
CA ALA A 204 20.66 -12.77 -11.72
C ALA A 204 21.07 -13.93 -10.79
N VAL A 205 20.18 -14.29 -9.87
CA VAL A 205 20.43 -15.36 -8.88
C VAL A 205 19.29 -16.36 -8.99
N LEU A 206 19.55 -17.50 -9.65
CA LEU A 206 18.60 -18.60 -9.80
C LEU A 206 19.02 -19.74 -8.90
N ALA A 207 18.36 -19.89 -7.74
CA ALA A 207 18.73 -20.89 -6.77
C ALA A 207 17.56 -21.30 -5.88
N GLU A 208 17.64 -22.51 -5.35
CA GLU A 208 16.79 -23.00 -4.26
C GLU A 208 17.25 -22.44 -2.91
N ARG A 209 16.38 -22.58 -1.89
CA ARG A 209 16.69 -22.13 -0.52
C ARG A 209 17.89 -22.89 0.02
N SER A 210 18.95 -22.15 0.35
CA SER A 210 20.24 -22.71 0.76
C SER A 210 21.12 -21.63 1.39
N PRO A 211 22.16 -21.98 2.17
CA PRO A 211 23.21 -21.04 2.56
C PRO A 211 23.89 -20.38 1.34
N GLU A 212 24.10 -21.14 0.27
CA GLU A 212 24.61 -20.70 -1.04
C GLU A 212 23.82 -19.50 -1.59
N LEU A 213 22.47 -19.54 -1.49
CA LEU A 213 21.63 -18.42 -1.93
C LEU A 213 22.01 -17.14 -1.17
N VAL A 214 22.11 -17.19 0.17
CA VAL A 214 22.46 -16.03 1.00
C VAL A 214 23.84 -15.48 0.62
N VAL A 215 24.80 -16.36 0.36
CA VAL A 215 26.14 -16.01 -0.13
C VAL A 215 26.06 -15.28 -1.47
N GLY A 216 25.28 -15.79 -2.42
CA GLY A 216 25.06 -15.17 -3.73
C GLY A 216 24.52 -13.74 -3.61
N LEU A 217 23.55 -13.52 -2.72
CA LEU A 217 23.00 -12.19 -2.46
C LEU A 217 24.07 -11.25 -1.88
N LEU A 218 24.77 -11.69 -0.83
CA LEU A 218 25.82 -10.89 -0.18
C LEU A 218 26.99 -10.58 -1.13
N ALA A 219 27.43 -11.55 -1.92
CA ALA A 219 28.51 -11.39 -2.89
C ALA A 219 28.15 -10.36 -3.97
N THR A 220 26.92 -10.42 -4.49
CA THR A 220 26.39 -9.46 -5.45
C THR A 220 26.40 -8.04 -4.87
N LEU A 221 25.96 -7.88 -3.63
CA LEU A 221 25.96 -6.58 -2.97
C LEU A 221 27.38 -6.06 -2.69
N LYS A 222 28.32 -6.94 -2.33
CA LYS A 222 29.73 -6.59 -2.07
C LYS A 222 30.44 -6.02 -3.30
N VAL A 223 30.06 -6.42 -4.52
CA VAL A 223 30.58 -5.81 -5.77
C VAL A 223 29.84 -4.53 -6.18
N GLY A 224 28.87 -4.09 -5.39
CA GLY A 224 28.02 -2.93 -5.64
C GLY A 224 26.95 -3.15 -6.71
N ALA A 225 26.64 -4.40 -7.02
CA ALA A 225 25.59 -4.77 -7.96
C ALA A 225 24.27 -5.07 -7.23
N ALA A 226 23.16 -5.00 -7.98
CA ALA A 226 21.86 -5.41 -7.49
C ALA A 226 21.59 -6.87 -7.84
N TYR A 227 21.08 -7.65 -6.89
CA TYR A 227 20.65 -9.01 -7.19
C TYR A 227 19.25 -9.04 -7.80
N VAL A 228 19.03 -9.95 -8.74
CA VAL A 228 17.73 -10.22 -9.37
C VAL A 228 17.38 -11.66 -9.05
N PRO A 229 16.56 -11.93 -8.03
CA PRO A 229 16.24 -13.30 -7.64
C PRO A 229 15.28 -13.91 -8.66
N ILE A 230 15.58 -15.14 -9.08
CA ILE A 230 14.78 -15.91 -10.04
C ILE A 230 14.48 -17.27 -9.42
N SER A 231 13.20 -17.64 -9.36
CA SER A 231 12.81 -18.95 -8.85
C SER A 231 13.27 -20.06 -9.81
N PRO A 232 13.77 -21.20 -9.28
CA PRO A 232 13.93 -22.41 -10.07
C PRO A 232 12.59 -22.82 -10.72
N GLY A 233 12.64 -23.38 -11.92
CA GLY A 233 11.46 -23.85 -12.65
C GLY A 233 10.67 -22.78 -13.40
N VAL A 234 11.14 -21.52 -13.45
CA VAL A 234 10.57 -20.56 -14.41
C VAL A 234 10.75 -21.06 -15.85
N PRO A 235 9.77 -20.89 -16.74
CA PRO A 235 9.92 -21.29 -18.14
C PRO A 235 11.14 -20.64 -18.81
N PRO A 236 11.85 -21.34 -19.72
CA PRO A 236 13.05 -20.81 -20.39
C PRO A 236 12.86 -19.44 -21.05
N GLU A 237 11.73 -19.23 -21.72
CA GLU A 237 11.38 -17.95 -22.35
C GLU A 237 11.27 -16.81 -21.32
N ARG A 238 10.72 -17.12 -20.14
CA ARG A 238 10.58 -16.15 -19.05
C ARG A 238 11.94 -15.83 -18.42
N LEU A 239 12.80 -16.83 -18.26
CA LEU A 239 14.17 -16.63 -17.80
C LEU A 239 14.95 -15.73 -18.77
N ALA A 240 14.92 -16.06 -20.07
CA ALA A 240 15.60 -15.27 -21.10
C ALA A 240 15.11 -13.82 -21.11
N PHE A 241 13.79 -13.62 -21.08
CA PHE A 241 13.19 -12.28 -20.98
C PHE A 241 13.69 -11.51 -19.76
N MET A 242 13.69 -12.12 -18.56
CA MET A 242 14.13 -11.43 -17.34
C MET A 242 15.61 -11.07 -17.41
N LEU A 243 16.47 -11.94 -17.94
CA LEU A 243 17.91 -11.67 -18.10
C LEU A 243 18.17 -10.54 -19.08
N GLU A 244 17.44 -10.52 -20.20
CA GLU A 244 17.52 -9.46 -21.21
C GLU A 244 17.02 -8.12 -20.66
N ASP A 245 15.81 -8.09 -20.08
CA ASP A 245 15.17 -6.88 -19.57
C ASP A 245 15.96 -6.25 -18.42
N CYS A 246 16.47 -7.07 -17.48
CA CYS A 246 17.34 -6.56 -16.43
C CYS A 246 18.79 -6.35 -16.90
N GLY A 247 19.17 -6.78 -18.10
CA GLY A 247 20.53 -6.69 -18.63
C GLY A 247 21.60 -7.37 -17.76
N ALA A 248 21.27 -8.52 -17.15
CA ALA A 248 22.21 -9.27 -16.32
C ALA A 248 23.20 -10.06 -17.19
N SER A 249 24.47 -9.65 -17.18
CA SER A 249 25.56 -10.34 -17.88
C SER A 249 26.03 -11.60 -17.16
N VAL A 250 25.68 -11.77 -15.88
CA VAL A 250 26.04 -12.92 -15.04
C VAL A 250 24.80 -13.51 -14.37
N LEU A 251 24.71 -14.85 -14.40
CA LEU A 251 23.74 -15.65 -13.65
C LEU A 251 24.50 -16.51 -12.63
N LEU A 252 24.19 -16.33 -11.35
CA LEU A 252 24.56 -17.24 -10.27
C LEU A 252 23.52 -18.37 -10.17
N THR A 253 23.99 -19.61 -10.10
CA THR A 253 23.14 -20.79 -9.89
C THR A 253 23.83 -21.83 -9.03
N GLN A 254 23.05 -22.77 -8.48
CA GLN A 254 23.61 -23.95 -7.82
C GLN A 254 24.11 -24.96 -8.85
N GLN A 255 25.17 -25.69 -8.51
CA GLN A 255 25.83 -26.60 -9.45
C GLN A 255 24.87 -27.65 -10.03
N HIS A 256 23.97 -28.20 -9.19
CA HIS A 256 22.99 -29.22 -9.63
C HIS A 256 21.88 -28.67 -10.54
N LEU A 257 21.65 -27.36 -10.55
CA LEU A 257 20.66 -26.73 -11.43
C LEU A 257 21.23 -26.35 -12.78
N ARG A 258 22.56 -26.33 -12.93
CA ARG A 258 23.25 -25.83 -14.12
C ARG A 258 22.85 -26.57 -15.40
N ASP A 259 22.70 -27.88 -15.32
CA ASP A 259 22.37 -28.73 -16.48
C ASP A 259 20.93 -28.54 -16.97
N SER A 260 20.06 -27.96 -16.13
CA SER A 260 18.67 -27.65 -16.48
C SER A 260 18.49 -26.28 -17.16
N LEU A 261 19.55 -25.47 -17.22
CA LEU A 261 19.48 -24.14 -17.80
C LEU A 261 19.45 -24.23 -19.33
N PRO A 262 18.64 -23.40 -20.00
CA PRO A 262 18.70 -23.24 -21.45
C PRO A 262 20.05 -22.61 -21.87
N SER A 263 20.32 -22.57 -23.16
CA SER A 263 21.44 -21.77 -23.68
C SER A 263 21.21 -20.29 -23.39
N LEU A 264 22.09 -19.68 -22.59
CA LEU A 264 22.03 -18.28 -22.18
C LEU A 264 23.19 -17.48 -22.78
N SER A 265 22.96 -16.19 -23.03
CA SER A 265 24.02 -15.23 -23.36
C SER A 265 24.80 -14.77 -22.13
N SER A 266 24.17 -14.81 -20.94
CA SER A 266 24.79 -14.49 -19.66
C SER A 266 25.81 -15.56 -19.25
N ARG A 267 26.92 -15.13 -18.64
CA ARG A 267 27.90 -16.04 -18.06
C ARG A 267 27.34 -16.70 -16.81
N VAL A 268 27.34 -18.03 -16.77
CA VAL A 268 26.85 -18.81 -15.62
C VAL A 268 28.00 -19.13 -14.66
N LEU A 269 27.85 -18.77 -13.38
CA LEU A 269 28.79 -19.11 -12.29
C LEU A 269 28.07 -19.92 -11.20
N SER A 270 28.82 -20.79 -10.52
CA SER A 270 28.30 -21.57 -9.39
C SER A 270 28.29 -20.75 -8.10
N LEU A 271 27.30 -20.98 -7.26
CA LEU A 271 27.28 -20.43 -5.88
C LEU A 271 28.25 -21.18 -4.96
N GLU A 272 28.43 -22.48 -5.21
CA GLU A 272 29.42 -23.35 -4.58
C GLU A 272 30.79 -22.99 -5.14
N THR A 273 31.57 -22.20 -4.39
CA THR A 273 32.91 -21.76 -4.79
C THR A 273 33.93 -22.36 -3.84
N ASP A 274 35.05 -22.83 -4.40
CA ASP A 274 36.21 -23.22 -3.60
C ASP A 274 36.80 -21.99 -2.90
N SER A 275 36.91 -22.07 -1.57
CA SER A 275 37.29 -21.02 -0.59
C SER A 275 38.70 -20.41 -0.76
N THR A 276 39.37 -20.64 -1.88
CA THR A 276 40.77 -20.24 -2.11
C THR A 276 40.98 -18.74 -2.31
N MET A 277 39.90 -17.96 -2.52
CA MET A 277 39.96 -16.52 -2.81
C MET A 277 39.48 -15.61 -1.66
N GLU A 278 39.25 -16.15 -0.47
CA GLU A 278 38.68 -15.42 0.67
C GLU A 278 39.50 -14.19 1.12
N SER A 279 40.80 -14.14 0.80
CA SER A 279 41.72 -13.04 1.16
C SER A 279 42.13 -12.14 -0.01
N ALA A 280 41.61 -12.37 -1.22
CA ALA A 280 41.97 -11.54 -2.37
C ALA A 280 41.38 -10.12 -2.21
N PRO A 281 42.11 -9.06 -2.56
CA PRO A 281 41.54 -7.71 -2.55
C PRO A 281 40.37 -7.65 -3.53
N LEU A 282 39.29 -6.95 -3.14
CA LEU A 282 38.15 -6.69 -4.00
C LEU A 282 38.23 -5.22 -4.46
N PRO A 283 38.81 -4.93 -5.64
CA PRO A 283 39.04 -3.56 -6.11
C PRO A 283 37.75 -2.96 -6.71
N VAL A 284 36.71 -2.84 -5.88
CA VAL A 284 35.41 -2.31 -6.28
C VAL A 284 35.17 -0.95 -5.65
N THR A 285 34.53 -0.07 -6.41
CA THR A 285 33.97 1.16 -5.87
C THR A 285 32.85 0.79 -4.90
N PRO A 286 32.90 1.23 -3.62
CA PRO A 286 31.86 0.93 -2.66
C PRO A 286 30.49 1.40 -3.14
N ALA A 287 29.46 0.60 -2.84
CA ALA A 287 28.08 1.03 -3.01
C ALA A 287 27.71 2.07 -1.95
N GLY A 288 26.81 2.97 -2.33
CA GLY A 288 26.16 3.95 -1.48
C GLY A 288 24.66 3.68 -1.35
N PRO A 289 23.97 4.50 -0.55
CA PRO A 289 22.56 4.29 -0.20
C PRO A 289 21.60 4.44 -1.39
N GLU A 290 21.98 5.21 -2.41
CA GLU A 290 21.20 5.41 -3.64
C GLU A 290 21.56 4.41 -4.76
N ASP A 291 22.40 3.41 -4.49
CA ASP A 291 22.56 2.28 -5.42
C ASP A 291 21.47 1.23 -5.19
N LEU A 292 21.14 0.49 -6.25
CA LEU A 292 20.18 -0.61 -6.18
C LEU A 292 20.71 -1.77 -5.33
N ALA A 293 19.91 -2.20 -4.37
CA ALA A 293 20.15 -3.43 -3.60
C ALA A 293 19.60 -4.65 -4.36
N TYR A 294 18.40 -4.53 -4.91
CA TYR A 294 17.77 -5.63 -5.66
C TYR A 294 16.75 -5.16 -6.69
N VAL A 295 16.43 -6.04 -7.63
CA VAL A 295 15.31 -5.90 -8.55
C VAL A 295 14.43 -7.15 -8.45
N ILE A 296 13.17 -7.01 -8.05
CA ILE A 296 12.22 -8.13 -7.96
C ILE A 296 11.16 -8.00 -9.05
N TYR A 297 10.99 -9.06 -9.85
CA TYR A 297 9.96 -9.10 -10.89
C TYR A 297 8.58 -9.44 -10.34
N THR A 298 7.56 -8.69 -10.79
CA THR A 298 6.14 -8.94 -10.49
C THR A 298 5.40 -9.34 -11.77
N SER A 299 4.23 -10.00 -11.65
CA SER A 299 3.50 -10.58 -12.80
C SER A 299 3.00 -9.56 -13.83
N GLY A 300 2.86 -8.28 -13.46
CA GLY A 300 2.45 -7.20 -14.36
C GLY A 300 1.01 -7.35 -14.88
N SER A 301 0.17 -6.33 -14.71
CA SER A 301 -1.22 -6.35 -15.23
C SER A 301 -1.32 -6.49 -16.75
N THR A 302 -0.23 -6.17 -17.47
CA THR A 302 -0.11 -6.27 -18.93
C THR A 302 0.40 -7.63 -19.41
N GLY A 303 0.54 -8.62 -18.51
CA GLY A 303 1.05 -9.97 -18.82
C GLY A 303 2.57 -10.06 -19.02
N ARG A 304 3.28 -8.93 -19.08
CA ARG A 304 4.75 -8.87 -19.10
C ARG A 304 5.28 -8.56 -17.70
N PRO A 305 6.19 -9.38 -17.16
CA PRO A 305 6.79 -9.12 -15.86
C PRO A 305 7.50 -7.77 -15.81
N LYS A 306 7.45 -7.09 -14.65
CA LYS A 306 8.13 -5.80 -14.43
C LYS A 306 9.06 -5.88 -13.24
N GLY A 307 10.30 -5.45 -13.41
CA GLY A 307 11.29 -5.37 -12.34
C GLY A 307 11.08 -4.14 -11.45
N VAL A 308 10.84 -4.37 -10.16
CA VAL A 308 10.77 -3.32 -9.14
C VAL A 308 12.16 -3.14 -8.56
N ALA A 309 12.77 -1.99 -8.83
CA ALA A 309 14.11 -1.65 -8.39
C ALA A 309 14.09 -0.99 -7.00
N VAL A 310 14.84 -1.53 -6.05
CA VAL A 310 14.88 -1.04 -4.67
C VAL A 310 16.31 -0.64 -4.30
N HIS A 311 16.46 0.59 -3.83
CA HIS A 311 17.73 1.15 -3.36
C HIS A 311 18.11 0.65 -1.97
N HIS A 312 19.41 0.68 -1.65
CA HIS A 312 19.91 0.35 -0.32
C HIS A 312 19.24 1.15 0.79
N ARG A 313 19.01 2.46 0.60
CA ARG A 313 18.36 3.32 1.60
C ARG A 313 16.97 2.81 1.99
N ALA A 314 16.17 2.39 1.01
CA ALA A 314 14.82 1.88 1.25
C ALA A 314 14.85 0.55 2.01
N LEU A 315 15.77 -0.35 1.64
CA LEU A 315 15.98 -1.59 2.36
C LEU A 315 16.48 -1.36 3.80
N MET A 316 17.40 -0.42 4.00
CA MET A 316 17.91 -0.07 5.33
C MET A 316 16.82 0.50 6.23
N ASN A 317 15.92 1.34 5.69
CA ASN A 317 14.76 1.82 6.44
C ASN A 317 13.86 0.67 6.91
N LEU A 318 13.53 -0.25 5.99
CA LEU A 318 12.69 -1.42 6.29
C LEU A 318 13.32 -2.33 7.36
N VAL A 319 14.60 -2.67 7.21
CA VAL A 319 15.32 -3.52 8.17
C VAL A 319 15.41 -2.85 9.53
N SER A 320 15.72 -1.56 9.58
CA SER A 320 15.80 -0.80 10.84
C SER A 320 14.44 -0.73 11.55
N TRP A 321 13.36 -0.57 10.78
CA TRP A 321 11.99 -0.63 11.31
C TRP A 321 11.67 -2.02 11.87
N HIS A 322 12.01 -3.11 11.16
CA HIS A 322 11.84 -4.48 11.65
C HIS A 322 12.62 -4.74 12.95
N GLN A 323 13.89 -4.34 12.99
CA GLN A 323 14.73 -4.53 14.18
C GLN A 323 14.15 -3.82 15.40
N ARG A 324 13.73 -2.55 15.24
CA ARG A 324 13.12 -1.76 16.33
C ARG A 324 11.77 -2.32 16.76
N THR A 325 10.89 -2.64 15.80
CA THR A 325 9.50 -3.06 16.09
C THR A 325 9.46 -4.44 16.72
N TYR A 326 10.31 -5.36 16.27
CA TYR A 326 10.32 -6.75 16.73
C TYR A 326 11.45 -7.06 17.71
N SER A 327 12.22 -6.05 18.14
CA SER A 327 13.34 -6.19 19.08
C SER A 327 14.34 -7.27 18.67
N LEU A 328 14.64 -7.33 17.37
CA LEU A 328 15.63 -8.29 16.82
C LEU A 328 17.04 -7.77 17.08
N SER A 329 17.88 -8.62 17.69
CA SER A 329 19.30 -8.38 17.93
C SER A 329 20.15 -8.64 16.70
#